data_AF-A0A952TGU1-F1
#
_entry.id   AF-A0A952TGU1-F1
#
_cell.length_a   1.000
_cell.length_b   1.000
_cell.length_c   1.000
_cell.angle_alpha   90.00
_cell.angle_beta   90.00
_cell.angle_gamma   90.00
#
_symmetry.space_group_name_H-M   'P 1'
#
loop_
_entity.id
_entity.type
_entity.pdbx_description
1 polymer ?
#
loop_
_entity_poly.entity_id
_entity_poly.type
_entity_poly.pdbx_seq_one_letter_code
_entity_poly.pdbx_strand_id
1 'polypeptide(L)'
;MGEATATLIKDKLEGFRGHAALYRLTPPIKGYEWSSEEVRKEYEYVIASAVTTMQIGGDGPETYLFPATAEGEIVNFGELPGSMKGTLSHAEALLNAGYSLAKAEA
;
A
#
# COMPACT_ATOMS: atom_id res chain seq x y z
N MET A 1 -15.40 -15.76 -9.97
CA MET A 1 -14.10 -15.40 -9.38
C MET A 1 -14.32 -14.06 -8.72
N GLY A 2 -14.24 -13.96 -7.38
CA GLY A 2 -14.47 -12.70 -6.69
C GLY A 2 -13.37 -11.70 -7.05
N GLU A 3 -13.74 -10.43 -7.27
CA GLU A 3 -12.78 -9.36 -7.54
C GLU A 3 -11.91 -9.14 -6.30
N ALA A 4 -10.61 -8.94 -6.48
CA ALA A 4 -9.71 -8.60 -5.39
C ALA A 4 -10.03 -7.19 -4.89
N THR A 5 -10.20 -7.03 -3.58
CA THR A 5 -10.66 -5.78 -2.97
C THR A 5 -9.72 -5.25 -1.90
N ALA A 6 -9.64 -3.92 -1.81
CA ALA A 6 -8.96 -3.19 -0.76
C ALA A 6 -10.01 -2.45 0.08
N THR A 7 -10.16 -2.82 1.34
CA THR A 7 -11.09 -2.19 2.29
C THR A 7 -10.33 -1.20 3.16
N LEU A 8 -10.76 0.06 3.18
CA LEU A 8 -10.18 1.07 4.07
C LEU A 8 -10.51 0.72 5.54
N ILE A 9 -9.47 0.56 6.36
CA ILE A 9 -9.59 0.25 7.79
C ILE A 9 -9.39 1.50 8.64
N LYS A 10 -8.37 2.30 8.31
CA LYS A 10 -8.06 3.53 9.02
C LYS A 10 -7.50 4.55 8.06
N ASP A 11 -8.06 5.75 8.08
CA ASP A 11 -7.59 6.88 7.27
C ASP A 11 -6.67 7.79 8.09
N LYS A 12 -5.83 8.57 7.41
CA LYS A 12 -4.94 9.60 7.99
C LYS A 12 -4.10 9.10 9.17
N LEU A 13 -3.30 8.07 8.92
CA LEU A 13 -2.33 7.58 9.89
C LEU A 13 -1.32 8.67 10.28
N GLU A 14 -1.04 8.77 11.57
CA GLU A 14 -0.05 9.71 12.11
C GLU A 14 1.38 9.20 11.88
N GLY A 15 2.36 10.09 11.93
CA GLY A 15 3.78 9.74 11.77
C GLY A 15 4.26 9.62 10.32
N PHE A 16 3.36 9.71 9.34
CA PHE A 16 3.69 9.76 7.92
C PHE A 16 3.81 11.19 7.41
N ARG A 17 4.71 11.41 6.45
CA ARG A 17 4.70 12.63 5.63
C ARG A 17 3.70 12.41 4.49
N GLY A 18 2.73 13.31 4.34
CA GLY A 18 1.68 13.19 3.32
C GLY A 18 0.42 12.49 3.83
N HIS A 19 -0.26 11.75 2.96
CA HIS A 19 -1.47 11.01 3.28
C HIS A 19 -1.14 9.52 3.38
N ALA A 20 -1.34 8.94 4.55
CA ALA A 20 -1.23 7.51 4.75
C ALA A 20 -2.53 6.91 5.27
N ALA A 21 -2.90 5.74 4.77
CA ALA A 21 -4.09 5.00 5.19
C ALA A 21 -3.84 3.49 5.20
N LEU A 22 -4.48 2.81 6.15
CA LEU A 22 -4.44 1.36 6.31
C LEU A 22 -5.58 0.72 5.54
N TYR A 23 -5.26 -0.28 4.73
CA TYR A 23 -6.20 -1.10 3.98
C TYR A 23 -6.04 -2.57 4.34
N ARG A 24 -7.16 -3.30 4.32
CA ARG A 24 -7.20 -4.76 4.33
C ARG A 24 -7.46 -5.26 2.91
N LEU A 25 -6.61 -6.16 2.43
CA LEU A 25 -6.65 -6.75 1.11
C LEU A 25 -7.31 -8.13 1.16
N THR A 26 -8.17 -8.41 0.18
CA THR A 26 -8.79 -9.72 0.03
C THR A 26 -8.77 -10.10 -1.46
N PRO A 27 -7.99 -11.13 -1.85
CA PRO A 27 -7.08 -11.95 -1.03
C PRO A 27 -5.82 -11.17 -0.57
N PRO A 28 -5.04 -11.69 0.40
CA PRO A 28 -3.74 -11.11 0.76
C PRO A 28 -2.80 -10.93 -0.43
N ILE A 29 -1.99 -9.87 -0.43
CA ILE A 29 -1.01 -9.60 -1.49
C ILE A 29 0.30 -10.34 -1.22
N LYS A 30 0.95 -10.82 -2.27
CA LYS A 30 2.30 -11.42 -2.17
C LYS A 30 3.36 -10.33 -2.27
N GLY A 31 4.19 -10.19 -1.24
CA GLY A 31 5.36 -9.31 -1.22
C GLY A 31 6.67 -10.09 -1.30
N TYR A 32 7.75 -9.36 -1.60
CA TYR A 32 9.11 -9.89 -1.62
C TYR A 32 9.82 -9.55 -0.31
N GLU A 33 10.54 -10.51 0.26
CA GLU A 33 11.45 -10.25 1.37
C GLU A 33 12.87 -10.08 0.82
N TRP A 34 13.49 -8.93 1.08
CA TRP A 34 14.83 -8.58 0.56
C TRP A 34 15.92 -9.61 0.91
N SER A 35 15.69 -10.45 1.93
CA SER A 35 16.64 -11.44 2.41
C SER A 35 16.51 -12.82 1.74
N SER A 36 15.60 -13.02 0.79
CA SER A 36 15.44 -14.33 0.15
C SER A 36 14.86 -14.24 -1.26
N GLU A 37 15.59 -14.79 -2.25
CA GLU A 37 15.20 -14.84 -3.67
C GLU A 37 13.89 -15.60 -3.93
N GLU A 38 13.40 -16.40 -2.97
CA GLU A 38 12.28 -17.32 -3.17
C GLU A 38 11.08 -17.16 -2.22
N VAL A 39 11.19 -16.40 -1.13
CA VAL A 39 10.09 -16.31 -0.14
C VAL A 39 9.13 -15.18 -0.52
N ARG A 40 8.00 -15.55 -1.13
CA ARG A 40 6.83 -14.68 -1.26
C ARG A 40 5.99 -14.80 0.02
N LYS A 41 5.99 -13.76 0.85
CA LYS A 41 5.13 -13.68 2.03
C LYS A 41 3.80 -13.02 1.65
N GLU A 42 2.71 -13.51 2.21
CA GLU A 42 1.38 -12.94 2.02
C GLU A 42 1.08 -11.91 3.11
N TYR A 43 0.54 -10.76 2.70
CA TYR A 43 0.20 -9.64 3.57
C TYR A 43 -1.26 -9.28 3.38
N GLU A 44 -2.03 -9.38 4.46
CA GLU A 44 -3.46 -9.02 4.46
C GLU A 44 -3.65 -7.52 4.67
N TYR A 45 -2.75 -6.86 5.39
CA TYR A 45 -2.83 -5.43 5.68
C TYR A 45 -1.71 -4.66 5.00
N VAL A 46 -2.07 -3.52 4.44
CA VAL A 46 -1.16 -2.66 3.67
C VAL A 46 -1.41 -1.21 4.03
N ILE A 47 -0.33 -0.45 4.23
CA ILE A 47 -0.39 1.00 4.32
C ILE A 47 -0.09 1.57 2.94
N ALA A 48 -1.06 2.32 2.38
CA ALA A 48 -0.79 3.19 1.25
C ALA A 48 -0.30 4.54 1.78
N SER A 49 0.85 5.01 1.30
CA SER A 49 1.48 6.26 1.70
C SER A 49 1.73 7.14 0.47
N ALA A 50 0.84 8.09 0.24
CA ALA A 50 0.97 9.12 -0.79
C ALA A 50 1.74 10.34 -0.26
N VAL A 51 2.86 10.65 -0.92
CA VAL A 51 3.76 11.74 -0.53
C VAL A 51 4.32 12.44 -1.76
N THR A 52 4.53 13.76 -1.67
CA THR A 52 5.35 14.47 -2.66
C THR A 52 6.79 14.44 -2.18
N THR A 53 7.66 13.76 -2.91
CA THR A 53 9.08 13.67 -2.59
C THR A 53 9.83 14.87 -3.19
N MET A 54 10.81 15.37 -2.44
CA MET A 54 11.69 16.49 -2.83
C MET A 54 13.17 16.07 -2.68
N GLN A 55 13.53 14.89 -3.19
CA GLN A 55 14.88 14.32 -3.06
C GLN A 55 15.51 13.97 -4.41
N ILE A 56 16.85 13.90 -4.40
CA ILE A 56 17.69 13.63 -5.57
C ILE A 56 17.35 12.23 -6.12
N GLY A 57 16.69 12.19 -7.28
CA GLY A 57 16.22 10.96 -7.93
C GLY A 57 14.77 11.03 -8.44
N GLY A 58 14.04 12.09 -8.07
CA GLY A 58 12.75 12.42 -8.67
C GLY A 58 12.03 13.47 -7.82
N ASP A 59 11.65 14.58 -8.44
CA ASP A 59 10.70 15.53 -7.86
C ASP A 59 9.30 15.10 -8.31
N GLY A 60 8.42 14.79 -7.36
CA GLY A 60 7.04 14.51 -7.74
C GLY A 60 6.20 13.71 -6.76
N PRO A 61 4.93 13.48 -7.12
CA PRO A 61 4.03 12.65 -6.35
C PRO A 61 4.42 11.17 -6.46
N GLU A 62 4.48 10.49 -5.32
CA GLU A 62 4.70 9.05 -5.23
C GLU A 62 3.71 8.43 -4.24
N THR A 63 3.24 7.22 -4.54
CA THR A 63 2.41 6.43 -3.63
C THR A 63 3.05 5.06 -3.42
N TYR A 64 3.38 4.77 -2.17
CA TYR A 64 4.01 3.52 -1.76
C TYR A 64 3.01 2.61 -1.07
N LEU A 65 3.13 1.30 -1.27
CA LEU A 65 2.39 0.28 -0.56
C LEU A 65 3.36 -0.49 0.35
N PHE A 66 3.17 -0.42 1.67
CA PHE A 66 4.01 -1.13 2.64
C PHE A 66 3.22 -2.24 3.34
N PRO A 67 3.83 -3.40 3.60
CA PRO A 67 3.21 -4.43 4.42
C PRO A 67 2.99 -3.91 5.84
N ALA A 68 1.80 -4.16 6.38
CA ALA A 68 1.41 -3.65 7.69
C ALA A 68 0.77 -4.73 8.55
N THR A 69 0.65 -4.44 9.85
CA THR A 69 -0.19 -5.20 10.78
C THR A 69 -1.62 -4.67 10.76
N ALA A 70 -2.55 -5.39 11.41
CA ALA A 70 -3.95 -4.97 11.53
C ALA A 70 -4.11 -3.64 12.31
N GLU A 71 -3.13 -3.30 13.14
CA GLU A 71 -3.08 -2.09 13.95
C GLU A 71 -2.57 -0.87 13.18
N GLY A 72 -2.00 -1.07 11.98
CA GLY A 72 -1.43 0.00 11.16
C GLY A 72 0.05 0.28 11.42
N GLU A 73 0.79 -0.70 11.92
CA GLU A 73 2.25 -0.64 12.04
C GLU A 73 2.91 -1.23 10.80
N ILE A 74 3.98 -0.59 10.29
CA ILE A 74 4.76 -1.11 9.15
C ILE A 74 5.51 -2.37 9.59
N VAL A 75 5.32 -3.48 8.87
CA VAL A 75 6.05 -4.74 9.11
C VAL A 75 7.49 -4.61 8.60
N ASN A 76 7.67 -4.04 7.41
CA ASN A 76 8.96 -3.68 6.84
C ASN A 76 8.77 -2.60 5.76
N PHE A 77 9.84 -1.88 5.42
CA PHE A 77 9.85 -0.85 4.38
C PHE A 77 10.09 -1.40 2.96
N GLY A 78 9.98 -2.71 2.76
CA GLY A 78 10.02 -3.33 1.45
C GLY A 78 8.70 -3.07 0.72
N GLU A 79 8.75 -2.23 -0.30
CA GLU A 79 7.60 -1.86 -1.12
C GLU A 79 6.92 -3.10 -1.72
N LEU A 80 5.60 -3.14 -1.61
CA LEU A 80 4.75 -4.15 -2.24
C LEU A 80 4.47 -3.79 -3.71
N PRO A 81 4.13 -4.79 -4.55
CA PRO A 81 3.66 -4.53 -5.91
C PRO A 81 2.52 -3.53 -5.92
N GLY A 82 2.54 -2.60 -6.87
CA GLY A 82 1.56 -1.51 -6.99
C GLY A 82 2.11 -0.13 -6.64
N SER A 83 3.16 -0.07 -5.80
CA SER A 83 3.89 1.18 -5.52
C SER A 83 4.30 1.86 -6.82
N MET A 84 4.04 3.17 -6.93
CA MET A 84 4.22 3.88 -8.19
C MET A 84 4.49 5.37 -8.05
N LYS A 85 5.22 5.89 -9.04
CA LYS A 85 5.49 7.32 -9.21
C LYS A 85 4.41 7.98 -10.05
N GLY A 86 4.26 9.30 -9.90
CA GLY A 86 3.35 10.13 -10.69
C GLY A 86 1.94 10.28 -10.11
N THR A 87 1.65 9.73 -8.92
CA THR A 87 0.32 9.79 -8.32
C THR A 87 0.37 9.94 -6.79
N LEU A 88 -0.64 10.64 -6.24
CA LEU A 88 -0.97 10.70 -4.81
C LEU A 88 -2.22 9.87 -4.48
N SER A 89 -2.70 9.06 -5.43
CA SER A 89 -3.93 8.29 -5.29
C SER A 89 -3.64 6.89 -4.78
N HIS A 90 -4.12 6.60 -3.57
CA HIS A 90 -4.12 5.23 -3.04
C HIS A 90 -4.89 4.28 -3.95
N ALA A 91 -5.99 4.75 -4.55
CA ALA A 91 -6.81 3.95 -5.44
C ALA A 91 -6.04 3.51 -6.69
N GLU A 92 -5.21 4.39 -7.27
CA GLU A 92 -4.40 4.05 -8.44
C GLU A 92 -3.30 3.05 -8.09
N ALA A 93 -2.61 3.23 -6.96
CA ALA A 93 -1.59 2.29 -6.50
C ALA A 93 -2.17 0.91 -6.17
N LEU A 94 -3.32 0.86 -5.49
CA LEU A 94 -4.03 -0.38 -5.17
C LEU A 94 -4.56 -1.07 -6.44
N LEU A 95 -5.08 -0.30 -7.40
CA LEU A 95 -5.50 -0.84 -8.69
C LEU A 95 -4.31 -1.41 -9.48
N ASN A 96 -3.16 -0.73 -9.45
CA ASN A 96 -1.92 -1.22 -10.04
C ASN A 96 -1.41 -2.51 -9.33
N ALA A 97 -1.75 -2.70 -8.06
CA ALA A 97 -1.54 -3.96 -7.33
C ALA A 97 -2.59 -5.04 -7.63
N GLY A 98 -3.63 -4.73 -8.42
CA GLY A 98 -4.71 -5.64 -8.79
C GLY A 98 -5.95 -5.58 -7.88
N TYR A 99 -6.09 -4.54 -7.04
CA TYR A 99 -7.19 -4.40 -6.08
C TYR A 99 -8.08 -3.21 -6.39
N SER A 100 -9.39 -3.44 -6.39
CA SER A 100 -10.38 -2.36 -6.41
C SER A 100 -10.71 -1.91 -4.99
N LEU A 101 -10.93 -0.60 -4.77
CA LEU A 101 -11.43 -0.14 -3.48
C LEU A 101 -12.83 -0.72 -3.24
N ALA A 102 -13.02 -1.35 -2.08
CA ALA A 102 -14.35 -1.73 -1.62
C ALA A 102 -15.17 -0.46 -1.40
N LYS A 103 -16.43 -0.45 -1.84
CA LYS A 103 -17.35 0.62 -1.46
C LYS A 103 -17.45 0.64 0.06
N ALA A 104 -17.17 1.77 0.68
CA ALA A 104 -17.52 1.98 2.07
C ALA A 104 -19.03 1.79 2.17
N GLU A 105 -19.49 0.83 2.98
CA GLU A 105 -20.88 0.81 3.41
C GLU A 105 -21.07 2.07 4.26
N ALA A 106 -21.94 2.96 3.78
CA ALA A 106 -22.27 4.23 4.40
C ALA A 106 -23.24 4.03 5.58
#